data_AF-A0A7Y2VHC4-F1
#
_entry.id   AF-A0A7Y2VHC4-F1
#
_cell.length_a   1.000
_cell.length_b   1.000
_cell.length_c   1.000
_cell.angle_alpha   90.00
_cell.angle_beta   90.00
_cell.angle_gamma   90.00
#
_symmetry.space_group_name_H-M   'P 1'
#
loop_
_entity.id
_entity.type
_entity.pdbx_description
1 polymer ?
#
loop_
_entity_poly.entity_id
_entity_poly.type
_entity_poly.pdbx_seq_one_letter_code
_entity_poly.pdbx_strand_id
1 'polypeptide(L)'
;MNIYAAGLLISMIVYLAVGNYAGRKVRKLDDYFVAGRQAPTLLIVGTLVASLMSTNAFMGETGMAYSGNPSLIVLLTAVNCIGYTAGGLFFGRFLRRSRSLTVAEYFGRRFDSRRVRAVSGVTVLLGCTAYLVMVTQGAAT
;
A
#
# COMPACT_ATOMS: atom_id res chain seq x y z
N MET A 1 18.59 -8.11 -28.27
CA MET A 1 17.68 -7.69 -27.18
C MET A 1 18.40 -6.62 -26.38
N ASN A 2 17.86 -5.40 -26.28
CA ASN A 2 18.51 -4.32 -25.52
C ASN A 2 18.65 -4.69 -24.05
N ILE A 3 19.71 -4.23 -23.39
CA ILE A 3 19.99 -4.52 -21.97
C ILE A 3 18.83 -4.12 -21.05
N TYR A 4 18.11 -3.05 -21.41
CA TYR A 4 16.88 -2.61 -20.73
C TYR A 4 15.72 -3.59 -20.88
N ALA A 5 15.50 -4.12 -22.09
CA ALA A 5 14.46 -5.11 -22.34
C ALA A 5 14.76 -6.44 -21.63
N ALA A 6 16.03 -6.85 -21.61
CA ALA A 6 16.47 -8.01 -20.85
C ALA A 6 16.23 -7.81 -19.34
N GLY A 7 16.57 -6.64 -18.79
CA GLY A 7 16.33 -6.32 -17.39
C GLY A 7 14.84 -6.34 -17.00
N LEU A 8 13.97 -5.78 -17.86
CA LEU A 8 12.52 -5.81 -17.66
C LEU A 8 11.97 -7.25 -17.66
N LEU A 9 12.39 -8.07 -18.63
CA LEU A 9 11.94 -9.47 -18.69
C LEU A 9 12.40 -10.26 -17.47
N ILE A 10 13.64 -10.06 -17.02
CA ILE A 10 14.16 -10.70 -15.81
C ILE A 10 13.35 -10.30 -14.59
N SER A 11 13.06 -9.00 -14.41
CA SER A 11 12.28 -8.54 -13.25
C SER A 11 10.86 -9.11 -13.24
N MET A 12 10.19 -9.16 -14.41
CA MET A 12 8.88 -9.79 -14.54
C MET A 12 8.91 -11.27 -14.17
N ILE A 13 9.92 -12.02 -14.64
CA ILE A 13 10.09 -13.45 -14.31
C ILE A 13 10.28 -13.62 -12.80
N VAL A 14 11.12 -12.79 -12.18
CA VAL A 14 11.35 -12.83 -10.72
C VAL A 14 10.06 -12.57 -9.96
N TYR A 15 9.27 -11.55 -10.34
CA TYR A 15 7.99 -11.26 -9.70
C TYR A 15 7.00 -12.42 -9.83
N LEU A 16 6.89 -13.02 -11.02
CA LEU A 16 6.02 -14.17 -11.25
C LEU A 16 6.48 -15.40 -10.45
N ALA A 17 7.78 -15.66 -10.37
CA ALA A 17 8.34 -16.77 -9.61
C ALA A 17 8.08 -16.62 -8.10
N VAL A 18 8.34 -15.43 -7.55
CA VAL A 18 8.08 -15.12 -6.13
C VAL A 18 6.58 -15.19 -5.84
N GLY A 19 5.74 -14.64 -6.72
CA GLY A 19 4.28 -14.69 -6.60
C GLY A 19 3.74 -16.12 -6.63
N ASN A 20 4.25 -16.97 -7.54
CA ASN A 20 3.85 -18.37 -7.60
C ASN A 20 4.27 -19.15 -6.34
N TYR A 21 5.50 -18.93 -5.87
CA TYR A 21 6.02 -19.57 -4.66
C TYR A 21 5.21 -19.17 -3.42
N ALA A 22 4.93 -17.88 -3.25
CA ALA A 22 4.12 -17.36 -2.15
C ALA A 22 2.66 -17.85 -2.25
N GLY A 23 2.07 -17.85 -3.46
CA GLY A 23 0.71 -18.30 -3.72
C GLY A 23 0.48 -19.76 -3.33
N ARG A 24 1.46 -20.64 -3.54
CA ARG A 24 1.39 -22.05 -3.12
C ARG A 24 1.33 -22.24 -1.59
N LYS A 25 1.77 -21.26 -0.80
CA LYS A 25 1.76 -21.31 0.67
C LYS A 25 0.45 -20.79 1.27
N VAL A 26 -0.38 -20.10 0.51
CA VAL A 26 -1.66 -19.57 0.99
C VAL A 26 -2.70 -20.69 1.04
N ARG A 27 -3.21 -21.01 2.23
CA ARG A 27 -4.26 -22.02 2.41
C ARG A 27 -5.53 -21.47 3.05
N LYS A 28 -5.42 -20.41 3.87
CA LYS A 28 -6.55 -19.78 4.59
C LYS A 28 -6.63 -18.29 4.31
N LEU A 29 -7.80 -17.68 4.56
CA LEU A 29 -8.02 -16.24 4.42
C LEU A 29 -7.08 -15.41 5.30
N ASP A 30 -6.77 -15.87 6.51
CA ASP A 30 -5.81 -15.20 7.40
C ASP A 30 -4.38 -15.26 6.82
N ASP A 31 -4.02 -16.31 6.09
CA ASP A 31 -2.71 -16.39 5.41
C ASP A 31 -2.64 -15.41 4.25
N TYR A 32 -3.77 -15.19 3.56
CA TYR A 32 -3.86 -14.27 2.43
C TYR A 32 -3.85 -12.79 2.86
N PHE A 33 -4.68 -12.42 3.85
CA PHE A 33 -4.86 -11.00 4.22
C PHE A 33 -3.88 -10.50 5.27
N VAL A 34 -3.42 -11.36 6.18
CA VAL A 34 -2.56 -10.94 7.31
C VAL A 34 -1.26 -11.75 7.41
N ALA A 35 -0.90 -12.50 6.37
CA ALA A 35 0.30 -13.36 6.35
C ALA A 35 0.40 -14.25 7.61
N GLY A 36 -0.74 -14.80 8.06
CA GLY A 36 -0.83 -15.65 9.25
C GLY A 36 -0.49 -14.92 10.56
N ARG A 37 -0.38 -13.59 10.55
CA ARG A 37 0.09 -12.73 11.66
C ARG A 37 1.52 -13.07 12.14
N GLN A 38 2.31 -13.77 11.32
CA GLN A 38 3.68 -14.19 11.63
C GLN A 38 4.74 -13.34 10.90
N ALA A 39 4.33 -12.34 10.12
CA ALA A 39 5.27 -11.48 9.43
C ALA A 39 6.16 -10.71 10.42
N PRO A 40 7.50 -10.81 10.29
CA PRO A 40 8.44 -10.03 11.10
C PRO A 40 8.26 -8.54 10.80
N THR A 41 8.58 -7.70 11.79
CA THR A 41 8.40 -6.25 11.70
C THR A 41 9.07 -5.64 10.47
N LEU A 42 10.24 -6.15 10.08
CA LEU A 42 10.96 -5.69 8.89
C LEU A 42 10.16 -5.90 7.61
N LEU A 43 9.49 -7.05 7.45
CA LEU A 43 8.65 -7.31 6.28
C LEU A 43 7.42 -6.39 6.28
N ILE A 44 6.80 -6.15 7.44
CA ILE A 44 5.66 -5.24 7.56
C ILE A 44 6.06 -3.81 7.16
N VAL A 45 7.15 -3.30 7.74
CA VAL A 45 7.67 -1.96 7.41
C VAL A 45 8.06 -1.88 5.93
N GLY A 46 8.73 -2.91 5.40
CA GLY A 46 9.09 -3.00 3.99
C GLY A 46 7.87 -2.92 3.07
N THR A 47 6.78 -3.64 3.39
CA THR A 47 5.53 -3.57 2.61
C THR A 47 4.84 -2.21 2.73
N LEU A 48 4.93 -1.53 3.88
CA LEU A 48 4.39 -0.17 4.04
C LEU A 48 5.16 0.84 3.17
N VAL A 49 6.49 0.76 3.19
CA VAL A 49 7.36 1.61 2.35
C VAL A 49 7.16 1.30 0.86
N ALA A 50 7.06 0.02 0.50
CA ALA A 50 6.76 -0.37 -0.88
C ALA A 50 5.38 0.13 -1.35
N SER A 51 4.39 0.19 -0.45
CA SER A 51 3.04 0.71 -0.78
C SER A 51 3.04 2.23 -0.99
N LEU A 52 3.94 2.95 -0.32
CA LEU A 52 4.18 4.38 -0.53
C LEU A 52 4.87 4.65 -1.88
N MET A 53 5.84 3.79 -2.23
CA MET A 53 6.61 3.89 -3.45
C MET A 53 5.80 3.35 -4.64
N SER A 54 5.07 4.25 -5.29
CA SER A 54 4.33 3.96 -6.53
C SER A 54 4.91 4.73 -7.71
N THR A 55 4.44 4.42 -8.93
CA THR A 55 4.77 5.19 -10.13
C THR A 55 4.53 6.69 -9.93
N ASN A 56 3.52 7.05 -9.13
CA ASN A 56 3.21 8.44 -8.83
C ASN A 56 4.32 9.13 -8.04
N ALA A 57 4.99 8.42 -7.12
CA ALA A 57 6.15 8.95 -6.41
C ALA A 57 7.35 9.10 -7.35
N PHE A 58 7.61 8.12 -8.21
CA PHE A 58 8.77 8.16 -9.10
C PHE A 58 8.65 9.15 -10.26
N MET A 59 7.47 9.30 -10.87
CA MET A 59 7.28 10.18 -12.03
C MET A 59 6.63 11.52 -11.65
N GLY A 60 5.67 11.50 -10.72
CA GLY A 60 4.96 12.72 -10.30
C GLY A 60 5.82 13.65 -9.47
N GLU A 61 6.50 13.13 -8.43
CA GLU A 61 7.38 13.97 -7.60
C GLU A 61 8.61 14.43 -8.39
N THR A 62 9.23 13.57 -9.20
CA THR A 62 10.37 14.00 -10.03
C THR A 62 9.98 15.03 -11.09
N GLY A 63 8.79 14.91 -11.70
CA GLY A 63 8.25 15.91 -12.61
C GLY A 63 8.03 17.27 -11.95
N MET A 64 7.52 17.28 -10.70
CA MET A 64 7.39 18.52 -9.92
C MET A 64 8.73 19.11 -9.49
N ALA A 65 9.76 18.28 -9.28
CA ALA A 65 11.09 18.76 -8.94
C ALA A 65 11.70 19.46 -10.15
N TYR A 66 11.52 18.85 -11.33
CA TYR A 66 12.00 19.37 -12.60
C TYR A 66 11.32 20.69 -12.98
N SER A 67 10.06 20.89 -12.63
CA SER A 67 9.34 22.15 -12.86
C SER A 67 9.74 23.29 -11.91
N GLY A 68 10.75 23.09 -11.06
CA GLY A 68 11.33 24.13 -10.21
C GLY A 68 10.71 24.24 -8.81
N ASN A 69 9.97 23.22 -8.35
CA ASN A 69 9.33 23.21 -7.02
C ASN A 69 9.90 22.15 -6.05
N PRO A 70 11.23 22.05 -5.84
CA PRO A 70 11.81 21.02 -4.98
C PRO A 70 11.42 21.18 -3.50
N SER A 71 11.20 22.42 -3.03
CA SER A 71 10.78 22.71 -1.65
C SER A 71 9.40 22.14 -1.33
N LEU A 72 8.47 22.17 -2.29
CA LEU A 72 7.13 21.59 -2.13
C LEU A 72 7.19 20.08 -1.98
N ILE A 73 8.08 19.40 -2.72
CA ILE A 73 8.23 17.95 -2.62
C ILE A 73 8.78 17.56 -1.26
N VAL A 74 9.84 18.23 -0.79
CA VAL A 74 10.40 17.95 0.53
C VAL A 74 9.36 18.11 1.63
N LEU A 75 8.51 19.14 1.54
CA LEU A 75 7.40 19.34 2.47
C LEU A 75 6.36 18.21 2.38
N LEU A 76 5.92 17.86 1.17
CA LEU A 76 4.92 16.81 0.94
C LEU A 76 5.42 15.43 1.40
N THR A 77 6.67 15.09 1.10
CA THR A 77 7.32 13.86 1.55
C THR A 77 7.46 13.83 3.07
N ALA A 78 7.85 14.95 3.70
CA ALA A 78 7.95 15.04 5.15
C ALA A 78 6.58 14.81 5.82
N VAL A 79 5.51 15.43 5.30
CA VAL A 79 4.14 15.23 5.79
C VAL A 79 3.71 13.77 5.62
N ASN A 80 4.02 13.12 4.49
CA ASN A 80 3.72 11.71 4.27
C ASN A 80 4.44 10.80 5.28
N CYS A 81 5.75 11.00 5.47
CA CYS A 81 6.56 10.23 6.41
C CYS A 81 6.04 10.37 7.85
N ILE A 82 5.72 11.60 8.28
CA ILE A 82 5.13 11.86 9.60
C ILE A 82 3.76 11.20 9.71
N GLY A 83 2.91 11.35 8.70
CA GLY A 83 1.56 10.76 8.68
C GLY A 83 1.57 9.24 8.81
N TYR A 84 2.46 8.55 8.11
CA TYR A 84 2.60 7.09 8.22
C TYR A 84 3.20 6.66 9.56
N THR A 85 4.19 7.39 10.07
CA THR A 85 4.82 7.07 11.35
C THR A 85 3.84 7.29 12.51
N ALA A 86 3.17 8.44 12.54
CA ALA A 86 2.14 8.75 13.52
C ALA A 86 0.94 7.80 13.37
N GLY A 87 0.48 7.54 12.14
CA GLY A 87 -0.59 6.60 11.85
C GLY A 87 -0.30 5.20 12.39
N GLY A 88 0.91 4.68 12.12
CA GLY A 88 1.37 3.40 12.62
C GLY A 88 1.48 3.35 14.15
N LEU A 89 2.00 4.39 14.78
CA LEU A 89 2.16 4.47 16.24
C LEU A 89 0.82 4.60 16.97
N PHE A 90 -0.02 5.54 16.57
CA PHE A 90 -1.29 5.83 17.23
C PHE A 90 -2.36 4.81 16.87
N PHE A 91 -2.60 4.55 15.57
CA PHE A 91 -3.69 3.68 15.14
C PHE A 91 -3.27 2.21 14.99
N GLY A 92 -2.02 1.93 14.64
CA GLY A 92 -1.55 0.57 14.41
C GLY A 92 -1.69 -0.35 15.62
N ARG A 93 -1.51 0.16 16.86
CA ARG A 93 -1.72 -0.62 18.08
C ARG A 93 -3.18 -1.02 18.27
N PHE A 94 -4.14 -0.12 18.00
CA PHE A 94 -5.58 -0.42 18.11
C PHE A 94 -6.02 -1.42 17.04
N LEU A 95 -5.56 -1.22 15.80
CA LEU A 95 -5.86 -2.11 14.69
C LEU A 95 -5.29 -3.51 14.92
N ARG A 96 -4.05 -3.63 15.39
CA ARG A 96 -3.42 -4.93 15.66
C ARG A 96 -4.09 -5.68 16.80
N ARG A 97 -4.61 -4.96 17.81
CA ARG A 97 -5.32 -5.57 18.95
C ARG A 97 -6.72 -6.07 18.59
N SER A 98 -7.43 -5.39 17.68
CA SER A 98 -8.81 -5.77 17.31
C SER A 98 -8.91 -7.06 16.50
N ARG A 99 -7.79 -7.52 15.91
CA ARG A 99 -7.69 -8.70 15.02
C ARG A 99 -8.65 -8.67 13.82
N SER A 100 -9.29 -7.54 13.53
CA SER A 100 -10.16 -7.36 12.37
C SER A 100 -9.37 -7.49 11.07
N LEU A 101 -10.00 -8.05 10.03
CA LEU A 101 -9.36 -8.24 8.72
C LEU A 101 -9.36 -6.95 7.90
N THR A 102 -10.32 -6.06 8.14
CA THR A 102 -10.46 -4.79 7.43
C THR A 102 -10.70 -3.62 8.37
N VAL A 103 -10.33 -2.42 7.94
CA VAL A 103 -10.61 -1.17 8.67
C VAL A 103 -12.12 -0.96 8.82
N ALA A 104 -12.92 -1.28 7.79
CA ALA A 104 -14.37 -1.19 7.85
C ALA A 104 -14.97 -2.13 8.90
N GLU A 105 -14.44 -3.35 9.03
CA GLU A 105 -14.86 -4.28 10.08
C GLU A 105 -14.46 -3.80 11.48
N TYR A 106 -13.28 -3.18 11.63
CA TYR A 106 -12.88 -2.54 12.89
C TYR A 106 -13.89 -1.47 13.32
N PHE A 107 -14.26 -0.55 12.41
CA PHE A 107 -15.26 0.47 12.71
C PHE A 107 -16.65 -0.12 12.97
N GLY A 108 -17.04 -1.15 12.22
CA GLY A 108 -18.28 -1.88 12.45
C GLY A 108 -18.38 -2.51 13.85
N ARG A 109 -17.29 -3.14 14.32
CA ARG A 109 -17.23 -3.74 15.67
C ARG A 109 -17.11 -2.69 16.78
N ARG A 110 -16.42 -1.58 16.52
CA ARG A 110 -16.19 -0.51 17.51
C ARG A 110 -17.46 0.30 17.82
N PHE A 111 -18.33 0.46 16.84
CA PHE A 111 -19.58 1.25 16.92
C PHE A 111 -20.85 0.39 16.86
N ASP A 112 -20.72 -0.94 16.82
CA ASP A 112 -21.81 -1.94 16.72
C ASP A 112 -22.89 -1.60 15.66
N SER A 113 -22.47 -1.01 14.53
CA SER A 113 -23.39 -0.48 13.52
C SER A 113 -23.03 -0.93 12.13
N ARG A 114 -24.00 -1.60 11.48
CA ARG A 114 -23.88 -2.04 10.08
C ARG A 114 -23.78 -0.87 9.10
N ARG A 115 -24.39 0.28 9.44
CA ARG A 115 -24.32 1.50 8.62
C ARG A 115 -22.91 2.09 8.62
N VAL A 116 -22.27 2.18 9.79
CA VAL A 116 -20.89 2.68 9.92
C VAL A 116 -19.93 1.77 9.16
N ARG A 117 -20.10 0.44 9.27
CA ARG A 117 -19.31 -0.52 8.49
C ARG A 117 -19.45 -0.31 6.98
N ALA A 118 -20.68 -0.10 6.50
CA ALA A 118 -20.94 0.11 5.07
C ALA A 118 -20.31 1.42 4.57
N VAL A 119 -20.49 2.52 5.31
CA VAL A 119 -19.90 3.82 4.96
C VAL A 119 -18.38 3.72 4.92
N SER A 120 -17.73 3.15 5.95
CA SER A 120 -16.28 2.95 5.95
C SER A 120 -15.82 2.09 4.77
N GLY A 121 -16.56 1.04 4.42
CA GLY A 121 -16.26 0.20 3.27
C GLY A 121 -16.34 0.97 1.94
N VAL A 122 -17.38 1.79 1.76
CA VAL A 122 -17.56 2.62 0.56
C VAL A 122 -16.45 3.67 0.45
N THR A 123 -16.06 4.33 1.54
CA THR A 123 -14.97 5.30 1.52
C THR A 123 -13.65 4.67 1.10
N VAL A 124 -13.32 3.47 1.62
CA VAL A 124 -12.12 2.74 1.20
C VAL A 124 -12.20 2.35 -0.28
N LEU A 125 -13.35 1.87 -0.74
CA LEU A 125 -13.54 1.49 -2.14
C LEU A 125 -13.34 2.67 -3.09
N LEU A 126 -13.91 3.83 -2.77
CA LEU A 126 -13.74 5.06 -3.54
C LEU A 126 -12.29 5.52 -3.55
N GLY A 127 -11.62 5.52 -2.38
CA GLY A 127 -10.21 5.88 -2.28
C GLY A 127 -9.30 4.96 -3.08
N CYS A 128 -9.49 3.64 -2.98
CA CYS A 128 -8.72 2.65 -3.74
C CYS A 128 -8.97 2.77 -5.24
N THR A 129 -10.21 2.99 -5.66
CA THR A 129 -10.55 3.18 -7.08
C THR A 129 -9.86 4.42 -7.64
N ALA A 130 -9.97 5.56 -6.95
CA ALA A 130 -9.32 6.79 -7.36
C ALA A 130 -7.79 6.64 -7.43
N TYR A 131 -7.20 5.95 -6.44
CA TYR A 131 -5.77 5.66 -6.42
C TYR A 131 -5.34 4.78 -7.62
N LEU A 132 -6.07 3.70 -7.92
CA LEU A 132 -5.77 2.84 -9.06
C LEU A 132 -5.85 3.58 -10.39
N VAL A 133 -6.82 4.50 -10.55
CA VAL A 133 -6.91 5.36 -11.74
C VAL A 133 -5.69 6.26 -11.85
N MET A 134 -5.27 6.92 -10.76
CA MET A 134 -4.07 7.76 -10.77
C MET A 134 -2.79 6.98 -11.11
N VAL A 135 -2.60 5.79 -10.52
CA VAL A 135 -1.40 4.99 -10.75
C VAL A 135 -1.36 4.43 -12.17
N THR A 136 -2.49 4.00 -12.71
CA THR A 136 -2.55 3.51 -14.10
C THR A 136 -2.32 4.62 -15.11
N GLN A 137 -2.82 5.84 -14.86
CA GLN A 137 -2.51 7.01 -15.67
C GLN A 137 -1.02 7.36 -15.61
N GLY A 138 -0.44 7.41 -14.40
CA GLY A 138 0.98 7.70 -14.23
C GLY A 138 1.91 6.65 -14.85
N ALA A 139 1.45 5.40 -15.02
CA ALA A 139 2.20 4.36 -15.71
C ALA A 139 2.04 4.39 -17.25
N ALA A 140 1.02 5.08 -17.76
CA ALA A 140 0.71 5.15 -19.19
C ALA A 140 1.33 6.37 -19.89
N THR A 141 1.74 7.40 -19.14
CA THR A 141 2.47 8.58 -19.61
C THR A 141 3.98 8.34 -19.60
#